data_AF-A0A9X3YLF9-F1
#
_entry.id   AF-A0A9X3YLF9-F1
#
_cell.length_a   1.000
_cell.length_b   1.000
_cell.length_c   1.000
_cell.angle_alpha   90.00
_cell.angle_beta   90.00
_cell.angle_gamma   90.00
#
_symmetry.space_group_name_H-M   'P 1'
#
loop_
_entity.id
_entity.type
_entity.pdbx_description
1 polymer ?
#
loop_
_entity_poly.entity_id
_entity_poly.type
_entity_poly.pdbx_seq_one_letter_code
_entity_poly.pdbx_strand_id
1 'polypeptide(L)'
;MRPAASKAAVVVLCVCAAAHAATITVTNTIDSGSGSLRETILAANANGVPDTIAFALPGTGPHTIAPASRLPDLAGVLTIDGHTQPGSAPNTRAPDQGGLDTVLATEIRGPGNGFVLDTNPAADVTLRGIALSGYAPHIGGGNANTRLTLHASFIGTTVDGTDASGTRAIPNGSAQSP
;
A
#
# COMPACT_ATOMS: atom_id res chain seq x y z
N MET A 1 26.78 65.14 10.75
CA MET A 1 27.56 63.89 10.73
C MET A 1 27.01 62.94 11.81
N ARG A 2 26.41 61.82 11.41
CA ARG A 2 25.98 60.69 12.29
C ARG A 2 26.67 59.42 11.75
N PRO A 3 27.29 58.56 12.57
CA PRO A 3 28.05 57.41 12.09
C PRO A 3 27.13 56.23 11.71
N ALA A 4 27.58 55.43 10.74
CA ALA A 4 26.87 54.27 10.19
C ALA A 4 26.97 53.04 11.11
N ALA A 5 25.85 52.36 11.33
CA ALA A 5 25.82 51.05 11.99
C ALA A 5 25.95 49.95 10.93
N SER A 6 27.04 49.18 11.02
CA SER A 6 27.26 47.97 10.21
C SER A 6 26.39 46.83 10.76
N LYS A 7 25.35 46.44 10.01
CA LYS A 7 24.51 45.27 10.34
C LYS A 7 25.11 44.05 9.65
N ALA A 8 25.68 43.13 10.43
CA ALA A 8 26.07 41.82 9.94
C ALA A 8 24.83 41.03 9.54
N ALA A 9 24.79 40.54 8.29
CA ALA A 9 23.75 39.65 7.80
C ALA A 9 24.19 38.18 8.05
N VAL A 10 23.42 37.45 8.84
CA VAL A 10 23.57 36.01 8.99
C VAL A 10 22.84 35.36 7.81
N VAL A 11 23.59 34.72 6.93
CA VAL A 11 23.05 33.90 5.83
C VAL A 11 22.80 32.50 6.40
N VAL A 12 21.53 32.16 6.60
CA VAL A 12 21.12 30.79 6.92
C VAL A 12 21.06 30.01 5.60
N LEU A 13 22.01 29.11 5.39
CA LEU A 13 21.99 28.15 4.30
C LEU A 13 20.93 27.08 4.62
N CYS A 14 19.77 27.18 3.98
CA CYS A 14 18.78 26.11 4.00
C CYS A 14 19.30 24.98 3.11
N VAL A 15 19.87 23.93 3.71
CA VAL A 15 20.19 22.72 2.98
C VAL A 15 18.88 21.95 2.82
N CYS A 16 18.33 21.95 1.61
CA CYS A 16 17.20 21.11 1.25
C CYS A 16 17.72 19.66 1.14
N ALA A 17 17.58 18.85 2.18
CA ALA A 17 17.83 17.41 2.03
C ALA A 17 16.80 16.86 1.05
N ALA A 18 17.25 16.33 -0.10
CA ALA A 18 16.38 15.59 -1.00
C ALA A 18 15.94 14.31 -0.27
N ALA A 19 14.68 14.24 0.14
CA ALA A 19 14.09 13.01 0.64
C ALA A 19 14.02 12.01 -0.51
N HIS A 20 14.91 11.01 -0.50
CA HIS A 20 14.87 9.93 -1.48
C HIS A 20 13.85 8.90 -0.99
N ALA A 21 12.80 8.66 -1.77
CA ALA A 21 11.82 7.65 -1.41
C ALA A 21 12.46 6.25 -1.47
N ALA A 22 12.49 5.50 -0.36
CA ALA A 22 13.11 4.17 -0.39
C ALA A 22 12.14 3.17 -1.01
N THR A 23 12.68 2.25 -1.82
CA THR A 23 11.93 1.08 -2.30
C THR A 23 12.32 -0.11 -1.45
N ILE A 24 11.36 -0.65 -0.70
CA ILE A 24 11.53 -1.81 0.17
C ILE A 24 10.73 -2.96 -0.45
N THR A 25 11.37 -4.09 -0.70
CA THR A 25 10.79 -5.15 -1.55
C THR A 25 10.38 -6.38 -0.73
N VAL A 26 9.12 -6.79 -0.91
CA VAL A 26 8.60 -8.08 -0.47
C VAL A 26 9.08 -9.16 -1.42
N THR A 27 9.79 -10.17 -0.91
CA THR A 27 10.45 -11.22 -1.71
C THR A 27 9.97 -12.63 -1.39
N ASN A 28 9.13 -12.79 -0.37
CA ASN A 28 8.51 -14.08 -0.04
C ASN A 28 7.12 -13.89 0.61
N THR A 29 6.38 -14.99 0.73
CA THR A 29 4.99 -15.01 1.23
C THR A 29 4.87 -15.44 2.69
N ILE A 30 5.98 -15.57 3.42
CA ILE A 30 5.95 -15.97 4.84
C ILE A 30 5.33 -14.85 5.69
N ASP A 31 4.76 -15.16 6.85
CA ASP A 31 4.09 -14.15 7.68
C ASP A 31 5.05 -13.12 8.31
N SER A 32 6.25 -13.54 8.70
CA SER A 32 7.22 -12.69 9.42
C SER A 32 8.68 -13.06 9.12
N GLY A 33 9.58 -12.10 9.29
CA GLY A 33 11.00 -12.26 8.98
C GLY A 33 11.41 -11.58 7.67
N SER A 34 12.70 -11.66 7.36
CA SER A 34 13.30 -10.93 6.24
C SER A 34 12.56 -11.18 4.91
N GLY A 35 12.23 -10.10 4.20
CA GLY A 35 11.55 -10.14 2.92
C GLY A 35 10.04 -10.40 2.97
N SER A 36 9.45 -10.54 4.17
CA SER A 36 7.99 -10.63 4.31
C SER A 36 7.31 -9.27 4.20
N LEU A 37 6.02 -9.28 3.88
CA LEU A 37 5.20 -8.06 3.88
C LEU A 37 5.18 -7.37 5.25
N ARG A 38 5.08 -8.16 6.34
CA ARG A 38 5.08 -7.62 7.71
C ARG A 38 6.36 -6.86 8.02
N GLU A 39 7.51 -7.45 7.73
CA GLU A 39 8.80 -6.82 7.98
C GLU A 39 8.98 -5.56 7.11
N THR A 40 8.54 -5.63 5.86
CA THR A 40 8.60 -4.50 4.92
C THR A 40 7.75 -3.32 5.40
N ILE A 41 6.56 -3.57 5.94
CA ILE A 41 5.71 -2.52 6.55
C ILE A 41 6.40 -1.90 7.77
N LEU A 42 6.96 -2.72 8.66
CA LEU A 42 7.69 -2.22 9.83
C LEU A 42 8.87 -1.33 9.44
N ALA A 43 9.64 -1.76 8.43
CA ALA A 43 10.76 -1.00 7.91
C ALA A 43 10.31 0.35 7.31
N ALA A 44 9.24 0.33 6.50
CA ALA A 44 8.71 1.55 5.87
C ALA A 44 8.17 2.54 6.91
N ASN A 45 7.40 2.05 7.90
CA ASN A 45 6.88 2.89 8.98
C ASN A 45 7.99 3.56 9.81
N ALA A 46 9.15 2.90 9.96
CA ALA A 46 10.26 3.38 10.76
C ALA A 46 11.17 4.39 10.04
N ASN A 47 11.07 4.49 8.70
CA ASN A 47 12.02 5.27 7.90
C ASN A 47 11.79 6.78 7.99
N GLY A 48 10.57 7.22 8.30
CA GLY A 48 10.23 8.64 8.48
C GLY A 48 10.26 9.47 7.18
N VAL A 49 10.41 8.83 6.03
CA VAL A 49 10.36 9.43 4.68
C VAL A 49 9.31 8.68 3.83
N PRO A 50 8.86 9.26 2.70
CA PRO A 50 7.95 8.54 1.82
C PRO A 50 8.57 7.26 1.27
N ASP A 51 7.90 6.12 1.39
CA ASP A 51 8.43 4.83 0.93
C ASP A 51 7.51 4.11 -0.05
N THR A 52 8.10 3.26 -0.88
CA THR A 52 7.39 2.33 -1.76
C THR A 52 7.67 0.90 -1.34
N ILE A 53 6.62 0.19 -0.96
CA ILE A 53 6.59 -1.25 -0.79
C ILE A 53 6.34 -1.89 -2.16
N ALA A 54 7.38 -2.53 -2.69
CA ALA A 54 7.34 -3.27 -3.95
C ALA A 54 7.25 -4.79 -3.70
N PHE A 55 6.92 -5.56 -4.73
CA PHE A 55 6.77 -7.00 -4.70
C PHE A 55 7.64 -7.63 -5.80
N ALA A 56 8.45 -8.61 -5.43
CA ALA A 56 9.27 -9.40 -6.34
C ALA A 56 9.28 -10.87 -5.87
N LEU A 57 8.08 -11.42 -5.69
CA LEU A 57 7.86 -12.80 -5.27
C LEU A 57 8.29 -13.75 -6.40
N PRO A 58 9.19 -14.71 -6.14
CA PRO A 58 9.71 -15.60 -7.17
C PRO A 58 8.67 -16.63 -7.63
N GLY A 59 8.78 -17.05 -8.88
CA GLY A 59 7.86 -18.02 -9.49
C GLY A 59 6.70 -17.38 -10.24
N THR A 60 5.89 -18.22 -10.88
CA THR A 60 4.69 -17.80 -11.62
C THR A 60 3.58 -17.42 -10.65
N GLY A 61 3.04 -16.20 -10.79
CA GLY A 61 1.90 -15.74 -10.01
C GLY A 61 0.55 -16.26 -10.53
N PRO A 62 -0.57 -15.84 -9.93
CA PRO A 62 -0.64 -14.89 -8.81
C PRO A 62 -0.10 -15.49 -7.50
N HIS A 63 0.41 -14.62 -6.62
CA HIS A 63 0.92 -14.99 -5.31
C HIS A 63 -0.03 -14.55 -4.21
N THR A 64 -0.33 -15.44 -3.27
CA THR A 64 -1.11 -15.12 -2.07
C THR A 64 -0.19 -14.99 -0.87
N ILE A 65 -0.21 -13.83 -0.22
CA ILE A 65 0.37 -13.59 1.09
C ILE A 65 -0.74 -13.76 2.13
N ALA A 66 -0.54 -14.68 3.07
CA ALA A 66 -1.53 -15.00 4.09
C ALA A 66 -1.02 -14.68 5.51
N PRO A 67 -1.13 -13.42 5.97
CA PRO A 67 -0.75 -13.06 7.32
C PRO A 67 -1.53 -13.89 8.35
N ALA A 68 -0.81 -14.46 9.33
CA ALA A 68 -1.40 -15.26 10.39
C ALA A 68 -2.12 -14.40 11.45
N SER A 69 -1.81 -13.11 11.47
CA SER A 69 -2.40 -12.11 12.34
C SER A 69 -2.44 -10.76 11.64
N ARG A 70 -3.19 -9.81 12.20
CA ARG A 70 -3.27 -8.43 11.69
C ARG A 70 -1.87 -7.87 11.40
N LEU A 71 -1.70 -7.25 10.24
CA LEU A 71 -0.47 -6.55 9.87
C LEU A 71 -0.28 -5.29 10.75
N PRO A 72 0.95 -4.77 10.88
CA PRO A 72 1.16 -3.47 11.48
C PRO A 72 0.36 -2.40 10.75
N ASP A 73 -0.10 -1.38 11.49
CA ASP A 73 -0.80 -0.22 10.93
C ASP A 73 0.10 0.47 9.90
N LEU A 74 -0.49 0.96 8.83
CA LEU A 74 0.22 1.73 7.81
C LEU A 74 0.35 3.17 8.29
N ALA A 75 1.56 3.68 8.42
CA ALA A 75 1.84 4.98 9.02
C ALA A 75 2.71 5.86 8.11
N GLY A 76 2.50 7.18 8.15
CA GLY A 76 3.23 8.12 7.31
C GLY A 76 2.87 8.01 5.82
N VAL A 77 3.78 8.42 4.93
CA VAL A 77 3.53 8.45 3.47
C VAL A 77 4.02 7.14 2.85
N LEU A 78 3.10 6.28 2.42
CA LEU A 78 3.43 4.96 1.89
C LEU A 78 2.76 4.70 0.54
N THR A 79 3.51 4.12 -0.38
CA THR A 79 2.95 3.46 -1.56
C THR A 79 3.12 1.95 -1.39
N ILE A 80 2.04 1.19 -1.53
CA ILE A 80 2.11 -0.27 -1.69
C ILE A 80 1.75 -0.56 -3.15
N ASP A 81 2.75 -0.99 -3.92
CA ASP A 81 2.67 -1.11 -5.38
C ASP A 81 2.72 -2.57 -5.83
N GLY A 82 1.57 -3.21 -5.92
CA GLY A 82 1.43 -4.57 -6.44
C GLY A 82 1.75 -4.69 -7.93
N HIS A 83 1.79 -3.58 -8.70
CA HIS A 83 2.19 -3.62 -10.12
C HIS A 83 3.69 -3.84 -10.32
N THR A 84 4.48 -3.80 -9.25
CA THR A 84 5.91 -4.17 -9.30
C THR A 84 6.11 -5.68 -9.38
N GLN A 85 5.10 -6.49 -9.01
CA GLN A 85 5.15 -7.95 -9.11
C GLN A 85 5.17 -8.39 -10.58
N PRO A 86 6.16 -9.19 -11.01
CA PRO A 86 6.15 -9.80 -12.34
C PRO A 86 4.85 -10.55 -12.63
N GLY A 87 4.29 -10.32 -13.82
CA GLY A 87 3.00 -10.89 -14.25
C GLY A 87 1.79 -9.99 -14.01
N SER A 88 1.97 -8.84 -13.35
CA SER A 88 0.92 -7.82 -13.24
C SER A 88 0.92 -6.85 -14.43
N ALA A 89 -0.20 -6.14 -14.64
CA ALA A 89 -0.32 -5.10 -15.64
C ALA A 89 -1.31 -4.02 -15.19
N PRO A 90 -1.04 -2.72 -15.44
CA PRO A 90 -1.99 -1.66 -15.14
C PRO A 90 -3.18 -1.72 -16.09
N ASN A 91 -4.30 -1.11 -15.68
CA ASN A 91 -5.44 -0.91 -16.57
C ASN A 91 -5.05 -0.01 -17.77
N THR A 92 -5.29 -0.49 -18.98
CA THR A 92 -5.08 0.26 -20.23
C THR A 92 -6.40 0.76 -20.83
N ARG A 93 -7.54 0.31 -20.31
CA ARG A 93 -8.85 0.74 -20.81
C ARG A 93 -9.20 2.17 -20.43
N ALA A 94 -9.70 2.92 -21.39
CA ALA A 94 -10.36 4.19 -21.18
C ALA A 94 -11.76 3.99 -20.53
N PRO A 95 -12.31 5.01 -19.84
CA PRO A 95 -13.60 4.88 -19.14
C PRO A 95 -14.78 4.46 -20.02
N ASP A 96 -14.75 4.81 -21.30
CA ASP A 96 -15.79 4.50 -22.30
C ASP A 96 -15.71 3.05 -22.83
N GLN A 97 -14.59 2.36 -22.61
CA GLN A 97 -14.39 0.96 -23.02
C GLN A 97 -14.98 -0.05 -22.02
N GLY A 98 -15.32 0.41 -20.81
CA GLY A 98 -15.98 -0.39 -19.78
C GLY A 98 -15.08 -1.42 -19.08
N GLY A 99 -15.33 -1.58 -17.77
CA GLY A 99 -14.58 -2.50 -16.91
C GLY A 99 -13.11 -2.11 -16.72
N LEU A 100 -12.38 -2.96 -16.00
CA LEU A 100 -10.92 -2.86 -15.87
C LEU A 100 -10.26 -4.06 -16.57
N ASP A 101 -9.12 -3.83 -17.22
CA ASP A 101 -8.25 -4.87 -17.77
C ASP A 101 -6.94 -5.03 -16.98
N THR A 102 -6.90 -4.46 -15.77
CA THR A 102 -5.78 -4.65 -14.85
C THR A 102 -5.53 -6.12 -14.59
N VAL A 103 -4.27 -6.53 -14.55
CA VAL A 103 -3.86 -7.88 -14.13
C VAL A 103 -3.20 -7.75 -12.77
N LEU A 104 -3.80 -8.37 -11.76
CA LEU A 104 -3.26 -8.41 -10.41
C LEU A 104 -2.46 -9.70 -10.20
N ALA A 105 -1.22 -9.58 -9.74
CA ALA A 105 -0.34 -10.73 -9.48
C ALA A 105 -0.08 -10.96 -7.98
N THR A 106 -0.64 -10.12 -7.11
CA THR A 106 -0.46 -10.19 -5.66
C THR A 106 -1.81 -10.10 -4.97
N GLU A 107 -2.09 -11.08 -4.13
CA GLU A 107 -3.23 -11.10 -3.20
C GLU A 107 -2.71 -11.07 -1.77
N ILE A 108 -3.31 -10.24 -0.93
CA ILE A 108 -3.17 -10.34 0.52
C ILE A 108 -4.51 -10.84 1.05
N ARG A 109 -4.47 -12.02 1.68
CA ARG A 109 -5.67 -12.73 2.11
C ARG A 109 -5.55 -13.18 3.55
N GLY A 110 -6.55 -12.91 4.37
CA GLY A 110 -6.56 -13.41 5.73
C GLY A 110 -7.85 -13.07 6.46
N PRO A 111 -8.06 -13.64 7.65
CA PRO A 111 -9.19 -13.30 8.50
C PRO A 111 -8.95 -12.00 9.28
N GLY A 112 -9.99 -11.44 9.89
CA GLY A 112 -9.92 -10.27 10.76
C GLY A 112 -9.75 -8.97 9.98
N ASN A 113 -8.92 -8.04 10.48
CA ASN A 113 -8.73 -6.74 9.83
C ASN A 113 -7.63 -6.83 8.77
N GLY A 114 -7.89 -6.29 7.58
CA GLY A 114 -6.88 -6.09 6.55
C GLY A 114 -5.96 -4.92 6.87
N PHE A 115 -5.69 -4.05 5.90
CA PHE A 115 -4.87 -2.87 6.14
C PHE A 115 -5.59 -1.87 7.06
N VAL A 116 -4.85 -1.36 8.04
CA VAL A 116 -5.37 -0.31 8.94
C VAL A 116 -4.49 0.92 8.81
N LEU A 117 -5.12 2.08 8.62
CA LEU A 117 -4.44 3.37 8.53
C LEU A 117 -4.19 3.92 9.93
N ASP A 118 -2.93 4.19 10.25
CA ASP A 118 -2.55 4.83 11.50
C ASP A 118 -3.06 6.28 11.54
N THR A 119 -3.41 6.73 12.74
CA THR A 119 -3.89 8.07 13.04
C THR A 119 -2.80 8.98 13.59
N ASN A 120 -1.67 8.42 14.06
CA ASN A 120 -0.54 9.16 14.59
C ASN A 120 0.80 8.37 14.49
N PRO A 121 1.66 8.64 13.49
CA PRO A 121 1.50 9.68 12.49
C PRO A 121 0.38 9.37 11.51
N ALA A 122 -0.35 10.40 11.08
CA ALA A 122 -1.46 10.22 10.15
C ALA A 122 -0.98 9.58 8.84
N ALA A 123 -1.62 8.49 8.44
CA ALA A 123 -1.29 7.75 7.23
C ALA A 123 -1.71 8.52 5.95
N ASP A 124 -0.83 8.52 4.96
CA ASP A 124 -1.10 8.92 3.57
C ASP A 124 -0.66 7.78 2.65
N VAL A 125 -1.60 6.87 2.40
CA VAL A 125 -1.32 5.58 1.76
C VAL A 125 -1.88 5.55 0.35
N THR A 126 -1.06 5.14 -0.61
CA THR A 126 -1.51 4.72 -1.94
C THR A 126 -1.42 3.20 -2.05
N LEU A 127 -2.56 2.54 -2.27
CA LEU A 127 -2.59 1.12 -2.63
C LEU A 127 -2.86 1.02 -4.13
N ARG A 128 -2.04 0.23 -4.83
CA ARG A 128 -2.26 -0.04 -6.24
C ARG A 128 -1.95 -1.48 -6.63
N GLY A 129 -2.69 -2.00 -7.60
CA GLY A 129 -2.39 -3.29 -8.24
C GLY A 129 -2.41 -4.50 -7.30
N ILE A 130 -3.22 -4.46 -6.24
CA ILE A 130 -3.30 -5.56 -5.25
C ILE A 130 -4.74 -5.99 -5.02
N ALA A 131 -4.94 -7.26 -4.66
CA ALA A 131 -6.21 -7.78 -4.17
C ALA A 131 -6.16 -7.94 -2.64
N LEU A 132 -7.22 -7.51 -1.94
CA LEU A 132 -7.48 -7.75 -0.53
C LEU A 132 -8.74 -8.60 -0.36
N SER A 133 -8.61 -9.79 0.22
CA SER A 133 -9.74 -10.71 0.38
C SER A 133 -9.77 -11.36 1.77
N GLY A 134 -10.97 -11.78 2.18
CA GLY A 134 -11.19 -12.55 3.42
C GLY A 134 -11.25 -11.73 4.72
N TYR A 135 -11.03 -10.42 4.63
CA TYR A 135 -10.97 -9.53 5.78
C TYR A 135 -12.32 -8.87 6.07
N ALA A 136 -12.58 -8.57 7.34
CA ALA A 136 -13.76 -7.84 7.81
C ALA A 136 -13.36 -6.90 8.97
N PRO A 137 -13.06 -5.61 8.72
CA PRO A 137 -13.04 -4.94 7.41
C PRO A 137 -11.73 -5.18 6.62
N HIS A 138 -11.80 -5.05 5.28
CA HIS A 138 -10.64 -5.10 4.39
C HIS A 138 -9.68 -3.92 4.58
N ILE A 139 -10.24 -2.74 4.82
CA ILE A 139 -9.52 -1.51 5.11
C ILE A 139 -10.21 -0.84 6.28
N GLY A 140 -9.44 -0.41 7.28
CA GLY A 140 -9.97 0.27 8.46
C GLY A 140 -9.05 1.35 9.02
N GLY A 141 -9.43 1.88 10.18
CA GLY A 141 -8.70 2.95 10.86
C GLY A 141 -8.90 4.32 10.20
N GLY A 142 -7.91 5.18 10.38
CA GLY A 142 -7.93 6.54 9.86
C GLY A 142 -8.69 7.55 10.70
N ASN A 143 -8.47 8.83 10.38
CA ASN A 143 -9.19 9.99 10.92
C ASN A 143 -9.25 11.10 9.85
N ALA A 144 -9.70 12.31 10.21
CA ALA A 144 -9.82 13.43 9.27
C ALA A 144 -8.49 13.87 8.63
N ASN A 145 -7.34 13.45 9.16
CA ASN A 145 -6.01 13.76 8.66
C ASN A 145 -5.37 12.61 7.88
N THR A 146 -6.02 11.46 7.79
CA THR A 146 -5.50 10.32 7.03
C THR A 146 -6.03 10.32 5.60
N ARG A 147 -5.21 9.85 4.66
CA ARG A 147 -5.59 9.69 3.25
C ARG A 147 -5.31 8.27 2.77
N LEU A 148 -6.27 7.73 2.04
CA LEU A 148 -6.11 6.50 1.28
C LEU A 148 -6.46 6.77 -0.18
N THR A 149 -5.53 6.45 -1.06
CA THR A 149 -5.72 6.47 -2.51
C THR A 149 -5.69 5.04 -3.03
N LEU A 150 -6.76 4.61 -3.71
CA LEU A 150 -6.86 3.28 -4.30
C LEU A 150 -6.80 3.36 -5.82
N HIS A 151 -5.84 2.67 -6.43
CA HIS A 151 -5.75 2.55 -7.89
C HIS A 151 -5.81 1.07 -8.31
N ALA A 152 -6.71 0.74 -9.24
CA ALA A 152 -6.76 -0.57 -9.90
C ALA A 152 -6.57 -1.78 -8.94
N SER A 153 -7.11 -1.68 -7.73
CA SER A 153 -7.00 -2.69 -6.66
C SER A 153 -8.35 -3.31 -6.41
N PHE A 154 -8.37 -4.59 -6.06
CA PHE A 154 -9.60 -5.31 -5.75
C PHE A 154 -9.76 -5.40 -4.22
N ILE A 155 -10.87 -4.90 -3.70
CA ILE A 155 -11.19 -4.92 -2.27
C ILE A 155 -12.42 -5.81 -2.10
N GLY A 156 -12.32 -6.87 -1.30
CA GLY A 156 -13.42 -7.81 -1.09
C GLY A 156 -13.38 -9.06 -1.95
N THR A 157 -12.46 -9.13 -2.92
CA THR A 157 -12.35 -10.23 -3.88
C THR A 157 -10.89 -10.65 -4.08
N THR A 158 -10.70 -11.88 -4.55
CA THR A 158 -9.39 -12.40 -5.00
C THR A 158 -8.95 -11.69 -6.28
N VAL A 159 -7.73 -11.95 -6.75
CA VAL A 159 -7.19 -11.40 -8.02
C VAL A 159 -8.05 -11.70 -9.25
N ASP A 160 -8.86 -12.77 -9.22
CA ASP A 160 -9.78 -13.16 -10.29
C ASP A 160 -11.20 -12.58 -10.13
N GLY A 161 -11.42 -11.73 -9.13
CA GLY A 161 -12.73 -11.13 -8.86
C GLY A 161 -13.75 -12.10 -8.20
N THR A 162 -13.27 -13.19 -7.62
CA THR A 162 -14.11 -14.14 -6.85
C THR A 162 -14.06 -13.85 -5.35
N ASP A 163 -14.95 -14.49 -4.60
CA ASP A 163 -14.93 -14.49 -3.14
C ASP A 163 -13.63 -15.10 -2.59
N ALA A 164 -13.39 -14.94 -1.28
CA ALA A 164 -12.17 -15.44 -0.65
C ALA A 164 -12.02 -16.98 -0.73
N SER A 165 -13.07 -17.72 -1.10
CA SER A 165 -12.97 -19.16 -1.37
C SER A 165 -12.39 -19.48 -2.76
N GLY A 166 -12.37 -18.50 -3.67
CA GLY A 166 -11.90 -18.65 -5.05
C GLY A 166 -12.95 -19.26 -5.98
N THR A 167 -14.21 -19.41 -5.53
CA THR A 167 -15.20 -20.26 -6.22
C THR A 167 -16.44 -19.51 -6.69
N ARG A 168 -16.73 -18.32 -6.16
CA ARG A 168 -17.94 -17.56 -6.51
C ARG A 168 -17.57 -16.14 -6.91
N ALA A 169 -17.86 -15.75 -8.15
CA ALA A 169 -17.85 -14.34 -8.52
C ALA A 169 -18.77 -13.55 -7.57
N ILE A 170 -18.33 -12.40 -7.06
CA ILE A 170 -19.16 -11.53 -6.22
C ILE A 170 -19.75 -10.43 -7.11
N PRO A 171 -20.99 -10.58 -7.60
CA PRO A 171 -21.66 -9.53 -8.37
C PRO A 171 -22.05 -8.35 -7.45
N ASN A 172 -22.13 -7.15 -8.03
CA ASN A 172 -22.67 -5.99 -7.34
C ASN A 172 -24.07 -6.30 -6.77
N GLY A 173 -24.26 -6.12 -5.46
CA GLY A 173 -25.55 -6.30 -4.77
C GLY A 173 -25.73 -7.63 -4.02
N SER A 174 -24.76 -8.56 -4.07
CA SER A 174 -24.78 -9.70 -3.16
C SER A 174 -24.26 -9.27 -1.79
N ALA A 175 -25.11 -9.33 -0.76
CA ALA A 175 -24.69 -9.14 0.62
C ALA A 175 -23.65 -10.22 0.98
N GLN A 176 -22.43 -9.80 1.32
CA GLN A 176 -21.49 -10.70 1.96
C GLN A 176 -21.95 -10.86 3.41
N SER A 177 -22.34 -12.09 3.78
CA SER A 177 -22.53 -12.42 5.20
C SER A 177 -21.19 -12.19 5.91
N PRO A 178 -21.20 -11.57 7.11
CA PRO A 178 -19.99 -11.35 7.89
C PRO A 178 -19.29 -12.66 8.25
#